data_AF-A0A7J2RX79-F1
#
_entry.id   AF-A0A7J2RX79-F1
#
_cell.length_a   1.000
_cell.length_b   1.000
_cell.length_c   1.000
_cell.angle_alpha   90.00
_cell.angle_beta   90.00
_cell.angle_gamma   90.00
#
_symmetry.space_group_name_H-M   'P 1'
#
loop_
_entity.id
_entity.type
_entity.pdbx_description
1 polymer ?
#
loop_
_entity_poly.entity_id
_entity_poly.type
_entity_poly.pdbx_seq_one_letter_code
_entity_poly.pdbx_strand_id
1 'polypeptide(L)' 'MNLPARNIGTVIVSTNKGLMTHEEALQEKIGGSLIAYFY' A
#
# COMPACT_ATOMS: atom_id res chain seq x y z
N MET A 1 -4.26 -7.57 -22.49
CA MET A 1 -4.37 -6.32 -21.69
C MET A 1 -3.02 -6.05 -21.04
N ASN A 2 -2.12 -5.37 -21.76
CA ASN A 2 -0.79 -5.01 -21.28
C ASN A 2 -0.82 -3.55 -20.83
N LEU A 3 -0.92 -3.32 -19.52
CA LEU A 3 -0.55 -2.04 -18.92
C LEU A 3 0.77 -2.27 -18.19
N PRO A 4 1.86 -1.56 -18.55
CA PRO A 4 3.21 -1.75 -18.00
C PRO A 4 3.37 -1.25 -16.56
N ALA A 5 2.27 -1.20 -15.78
CA ALA A 5 2.23 -0.55 -14.47
C ALA A 5 1.55 -1.41 -13.39
N ARG A 6 1.16 -2.66 -13.70
CA ARG A 6 0.37 -3.48 -12.76
C ARG A 6 1.13 -3.85 -11.47
N ASN A 7 2.45 -3.61 -11.43
CA ASN A 7 3.34 -3.77 -10.28
C ASN A 7 4.24 -2.54 -10.04
N ILE A 8 3.96 -1.39 -10.65
CA ILE A 8 4.81 -0.20 -10.50
C ILE A 8 4.00 0.83 -9.72
N GLY A 9 4.18 0.80 -8.40
CA GLY A 9 3.66 1.83 -7.52
C GLY A 9 3.61 1.37 -6.06
N THR A 10 3.94 2.27 -5.15
CA THR A 10 3.91 2.02 -3.71
C THR A 10 2.72 2.73 -3.10
N VAL A 11 1.91 1.99 -2.36
CA VAL A 11 0.77 2.51 -1.58
C VAL A 11 1.19 2.61 -0.12
N ILE A 12 1.12 3.81 0.47
CA ILE A 12 1.36 4.02 1.90
C ILE A 12 0.01 4.16 2.62
N VAL A 13 -0.17 3.37 3.66
CA VAL A 13 -1.36 3.39 4.53
C VAL A 13 -0.97 3.78 5.95
N SER A 14 -1.85 4.53 6.61
CA SER A 14 -1.78 4.79 8.05
C SER A 14 -2.55 3.71 8.79
N THR A 15 -1.88 3.05 9.73
CA THR A 15 -2.45 2.02 10.59
C THR A 15 -2.29 2.41 12.06
N ASN A 16 -2.88 1.63 12.97
CA ASN A 16 -2.65 1.80 14.40
C ASN A 16 -1.21 1.49 14.86
N LYS A 17 -0.35 0.97 13.97
CA LYS A 17 1.07 0.71 14.23
C LYS A 17 2.01 1.73 13.57
N GLY A 18 1.45 2.75 12.91
CA GLY A 18 2.20 3.74 12.15
C GLY A 18 1.99 3.60 10.64
N LEU A 19 2.83 4.29 9.87
CA LEU A 19 2.81 4.26 8.41
C LEU A 19 3.52 3.01 7.90
N MET A 20 2.93 2.34 6.91
CA MET A 20 3.52 1.19 6.24
C MET A 20 3.00 1.07 4.81
N THR A 21 3.60 0.20 4.02
CA THR A 21 3.10 -0.15 2.70
C THR A 21 1.80 -0.96 2.79
N HIS A 22 0.99 -0.92 1.75
CA HIS A 22 -0.20 -1.77 1.67
C HIS A 22 0.16 -3.26 1.76
N GLU A 23 1.31 -3.67 1.20
CA GLU A 23 1.82 -5.04 1.24
C GLU A 23 2.15 -5.48 2.68
N GLU A 24 2.84 -4.65 3.46
CA GLU A 24 3.11 -4.90 4.88
C GLU A 24 1.80 -5.02 5.69
N ALA A 25 0.84 -4.11 5.45
CA ALA A 25 -0.46 -4.13 6.12
C ALA A 25 -1.24 -5.42 5.82
N LEU A 26 -1.17 -5.92 4.58
CA LEU A 26 -1.79 -7.18 4.16
C LEU A 26 -1.13 -8.39 4.86
N GLN A 27 0.20 -8.41 4.95
CA GLN A 27 0.95 -9.45 5.64
C GLN A 27 0.61 -9.50 7.14
N GLU A 28 0.49 -8.33 7.78
CA GLU A 28 0.13 -8.21 9.19
C GLU A 28 -1.37 -8.38 9.48
N LYS A 29 -2.22 -8.43 8.44
CA LYS A 29 -3.69 -8.47 8.55
C LYS A 29 -4.26 -7.25 9.30
N ILE A 30 -3.72 -6.07 9.03
CA ILE A 30 -4.13 -4.81 9.65
C ILE A 30 -4.72 -3.88 8.61
N GLY A 31 -5.82 -3.22 8.96
CA GLY A 31 -6.46 -2.21 8.14
C GLY A 31 -5.95 -0.79 8.44
N GLY A 32 -6.29 0.15 7.57
CA GLY A 32 -5.85 1.53 7.70
C GLY A 32 -6.50 2.46 6.68
N SER A 33 -5.99 3.69 6.64
CA SER A 33 -6.42 4.70 5.67
C SER A 33 -5.30 4.96 4.66
N LEU A 34 -5.64 5.07 3.38
CA LEU A 34 -4.71 5.47 2.32
C LEU A 34 -4.18 6.88 2.57
N ILE A 35 -2.86 7.07 2.54
CA ILE A 35 -2.21 8.38 2.76
C ILE A 35 -1.48 8.87 1.51
N ALA A 36 -0.82 7.97 0.78
CA ALA A 36 -0.09 8.32 -0.43
C ALA A 36 -0.02 7.16 -1.42
N TYR A 37 0.10 7.50 -2.70
CA TYR A 37 0.33 6.56 -3.80
C TYR A 37 1.31 7.17 -4.79
N PHE A 38 2.31 6.37 -5.21
CA PHE A 38 3.35 6.76 -6.16
C PHE A 38 3.35 5.79 -7.35
N TYR A 39 3.75 6.24 -8.55
CA TYR A 39 3.90 5.44 -9.76
C TYR A 39 5.21 5.74 -10.49
#